data_AF-A0A3B9AMW8-F1
#
_entry.id   AF-A0A3B9AMW8-F1
#
_cell.length_a   1.000
_cell.length_b   1.000
_cell.length_c   1.000
_cell.angle_alpha   90.00
_cell.angle_beta   90.00
_cell.angle_gamma   90.00
#
_symmetry.space_group_name_H-M   'P 1'
#
loop_
_entity.id
_entity.type
_entity.pdbx_description
1 polymer ?
#
loop_
_entity_poly.entity_id
_entity_poly.type
_entity_poly.pdbx_seq_one_letter_code
_entity_poly.pdbx_strand_id
1 'polypeptide(L)'
;MVFLFTLSFLAPILAALFGLSIAGTMLWRRKKNAEIRTKSMEQVANELGLTFSPTDSFGLIPQLQGFALFDRERGRWFNHGKITNVMRGWEGETQVYLFDYSYTVSTGKTRKTVTQTVFFANDK
;
A
#
# COMPACT_ATOMS: atom_id res chain seq x y z
N MET A 1 14.91 -46.80 -23.81
CA MET A 1 14.04 -45.81 -24.50
C MET A 1 12.79 -45.39 -23.72
N VAL A 2 12.52 -45.94 -22.51
CA VAL A 2 11.35 -45.55 -21.68
C VAL A 2 11.65 -44.38 -20.74
N PHE A 3 12.90 -44.24 -20.28
CA PHE A 3 13.34 -43.18 -19.36
C PHE A 3 13.29 -41.75 -19.93
N LEU A 4 13.40 -41.57 -21.25
CA LEU A 4 13.31 -40.26 -21.90
C LEU A 4 11.87 -39.73 -21.96
N PHE A 5 10.87 -40.62 -22.00
CA PHE A 5 9.46 -40.23 -22.05
C PHE A 5 8.94 -39.79 -20.67
N THR A 6 9.34 -40.44 -19.58
CA THR A 6 8.88 -40.10 -18.22
C THR A 6 9.44 -38.76 -17.71
N LEU A 7 10.66 -38.40 -18.10
CA LEU A 7 11.27 -37.10 -17.77
C LEU A 7 10.48 -35.92 -18.34
N SER A 8 9.90 -36.09 -19.54
CA SER A 8 9.14 -35.06 -20.24
C SER A 8 7.81 -34.74 -19.55
N PHE A 9 7.21 -35.70 -18.86
CA PHE A 9 5.96 -35.49 -18.10
C PHE A 9 6.18 -34.90 -16.70
N LEU A 10 7.37 -35.08 -16.11
CA LEU A 10 7.72 -34.51 -14.79
C LEU A 10 8.18 -33.06 -14.87
N ALA A 11 8.82 -32.66 -15.97
CA ALA A 11 9.27 -31.29 -16.22
C ALA A 11 8.18 -30.20 -16.02
N PRO A 12 6.94 -30.33 -16.56
CA PRO A 12 5.91 -29.30 -16.35
C PRO A 12 5.43 -29.23 -14.90
N ILE A 13 5.41 -30.35 -14.18
CA ILE A 13 5.02 -30.40 -12.76
C ILE A 13 6.04 -29.64 -11.92
N LEU A 14 7.33 -29.89 -12.14
CA LEU A 14 8.41 -29.18 -11.44
C LEU A 14 8.41 -27.68 -11.76
N ALA A 15 8.19 -27.30 -13.02
CA ALA A 15 8.08 -25.90 -13.43
C ALA A 15 6.89 -25.20 -12.75
N ALA A 16 5.74 -25.87 -12.65
CA ALA A 16 4.57 -25.34 -11.96
C ALA A 16 4.81 -25.16 -10.44
N LEU A 17 5.43 -26.15 -9.78
CA LEU A 17 5.79 -26.06 -8.36
C LEU A 17 6.78 -24.92 -8.09
N PHE A 18 7.75 -24.73 -8.98
CA PHE A 18 8.69 -23.63 -8.91
C PHE A 18 8.03 -22.26 -9.12
N GLY A 19 7.11 -22.15 -10.09
CA GLY A 19 6.33 -20.92 -10.30
C GLY A 19 5.46 -20.57 -9.09
N LEU A 20 4.81 -21.57 -8.47
CA LEU A 20 3.99 -21.38 -7.27
C LEU A 20 4.82 -20.95 -6.06
N SER A 21 6.03 -21.50 -5.87
CA SER A 21 6.90 -21.12 -4.77
C SER A 21 7.41 -19.67 -4.91
N ILE A 22 7.76 -19.24 -6.12
CA ILE A 22 8.13 -17.85 -6.41
C ILE A 22 6.94 -16.90 -6.14
N ALA A 23 5.75 -17.24 -6.64
CA ALA A 23 4.56 -16.43 -6.41
C ALA A 23 4.23 -16.31 -4.91
N GLY A 24 4.30 -17.44 -4.19
CA GLY A 24 4.08 -17.49 -2.74
C GLY A 24 5.07 -16.62 -1.97
N THR A 25 6.37 -16.72 -2.29
CA THR A 25 7.40 -15.90 -1.64
C THR A 25 7.24 -14.41 -1.94
N MET A 26 6.85 -14.02 -3.17
CA MET A 26 6.55 -12.63 -3.51
C MET A 26 5.37 -12.07 -2.71
N LEU A 27 4.28 -12.83 -2.57
CA LEU A 27 3.11 -12.41 -1.80
C LEU A 27 3.46 -12.28 -0.30
N TRP A 28 4.23 -13.22 0.24
CA TRP A 28 4.66 -13.18 1.63
C TRP A 28 5.56 -11.99 1.92
N ARG A 29 6.54 -11.70 1.05
CA ARG A 29 7.41 -10.52 1.18
C ARG A 29 6.62 -9.22 1.17
N ARG A 30 5.62 -9.09 0.29
CA ARG A 30 4.76 -7.90 0.25
C ARG A 30 4.00 -7.69 1.54
N LYS A 31 3.38 -8.75 2.08
CA LYS A 31 2.65 -8.70 3.35
C LYS A 31 3.57 -8.34 4.51
N LYS A 32 4.72 -9.01 4.61
CA LYS A 32 5.72 -8.76 5.67
C LYS A 32 6.26 -7.33 5.62
N ASN A 33 6.56 -6.80 4.43
CA ASN A 33 7.04 -5.43 4.29
C ASN A 33 5.97 -4.41 4.70
N ALA A 34 4.70 -4.67 4.38
CA ALA A 34 3.60 -3.82 4.82
C ALA A 34 3.45 -3.83 6.35
N GLU A 35 3.55 -5.01 6.99
CA GLU A 35 3.53 -5.13 8.45
C GLU A 35 4.70 -4.39 9.11
N ILE A 36 5.91 -4.53 8.56
CA ILE A 36 7.10 -3.80 9.04
C ILE A 36 6.88 -2.29 8.94
N ARG A 37 6.32 -1.82 7.83
CA ARG A 37 6.01 -0.40 7.60
C ARG A 37 4.97 0.12 8.61
N THR A 38 3.90 -0.63 8.86
CA THR A 38 2.89 -0.26 9.85
C THR A 38 3.49 -0.16 11.24
N LYS A 39 4.30 -1.15 11.66
CA LYS A 39 4.97 -1.13 12.97
C LYS A 39 5.96 0.03 13.11
N SER A 40 6.74 0.32 12.06
CA SER A 40 7.68 1.43 12.13
C SER A 40 6.97 2.78 12.21
N MET A 41 5.83 2.93 11.53
CA MET A 41 5.00 4.12 11.72
C MET A 41 4.44 4.19 13.13
N GLU A 42 3.83 3.12 13.63
CA GLU A 42 3.30 3.09 15.00
C GLU A 42 4.35 3.48 16.05
N GLN A 43 5.59 2.99 15.91
CA GLN A 43 6.71 3.37 16.77
C GLN A 43 7.03 4.87 16.68
N VAL A 44 7.15 5.42 15.47
CA VAL A 44 7.40 6.85 15.27
C VAL A 44 6.26 7.71 15.84
N ALA A 45 5.01 7.27 15.70
CA ALA A 45 3.88 7.97 16.29
C ALA A 45 3.99 8.02 17.82
N ASN A 46 4.33 6.89 18.46
CA ASN A 46 4.52 6.83 19.90
C ASN A 46 5.69 7.72 20.37
N GLU A 47 6.81 7.74 19.63
CA GLU A 47 7.97 8.59 19.92
C GLU A 47 7.63 10.08 19.84
N LEU A 48 6.77 10.46 18.88
CA LEU A 48 6.33 11.84 18.67
C LEU A 48 5.09 12.24 19.49
N GLY A 49 4.55 11.33 20.31
CA GLY A 49 3.31 11.58 21.06
C GLY A 49 2.06 11.74 20.18
N LEU A 50 2.09 11.22 18.96
CA LEU A 50 0.98 11.27 17.99
C LEU A 50 0.05 10.05 18.17
N THR A 51 -1.23 10.24 17.86
CA THR A 51 -2.19 9.13 17.78
C THR A 51 -1.99 8.38 16.46
N PHE A 52 -1.84 7.05 16.52
CA PHE A 52 -1.72 6.19 15.35
C PHE A 52 -3.01 5.45 15.03
N SER A 53 -3.30 5.28 13.74
CA SER A 53 -4.34 4.38 13.23
C SER A 53 -3.86 3.70 11.94
N PRO A 54 -3.99 2.36 11.82
CA PRO A 54 -3.56 1.65 10.61
C PRO A 54 -4.44 1.95 9.37
N THR A 55 -5.66 2.46 9.58
CA THR A 55 -6.64 2.78 8.53
C THR A 55 -7.09 4.25 8.62
N ASP A 56 -7.76 4.76 7.58
CA ASP A 56 -8.38 6.09 7.63
C ASP A 56 -9.63 6.10 8.52
N SER A 57 -9.41 6.10 9.82
CA SER A 57 -10.47 6.26 10.84
C SER A 57 -10.82 7.71 11.13
N PHE A 58 -10.10 8.67 10.55
CA PHE A 58 -10.22 10.10 10.88
C PHE A 58 -11.01 10.90 9.85
N GLY A 59 -11.50 10.26 8.78
CA GLY A 59 -12.31 10.92 7.76
C GLY A 59 -11.50 11.96 6.99
N LEU A 60 -10.28 11.59 6.59
CA LEU A 60 -9.37 12.49 5.86
C LEU A 60 -9.75 12.66 4.40
N ILE A 61 -10.34 11.63 3.78
CA ILE A 61 -10.69 11.66 2.35
C ILE A 61 -11.49 12.91 1.95
N PRO A 62 -12.60 13.30 2.62
CA PRO A 62 -13.36 14.49 2.24
C PRO A 62 -12.55 15.79 2.31
N GLN A 63 -11.64 15.91 3.27
CA GLN A 63 -10.81 17.11 3.47
C GLN A 63 -9.74 17.24 2.37
N LEU A 64 -9.29 16.10 1.83
CA LEU A 64 -8.20 16.02 0.88
C LEU A 64 -8.66 16.11 -0.59
N GLN A 65 -9.97 15.96 -0.85
CA GLN A 65 -10.57 16.06 -2.20
C GLN A 65 -10.32 17.40 -2.92
N GLY A 66 -9.92 18.44 -2.19
CA GLY A 66 -9.58 19.75 -2.76
C GLY A 66 -8.19 19.81 -3.42
N PHE A 67 -7.32 18.83 -3.19
CA PHE A 67 -5.95 18.85 -3.74
C PHE A 67 -5.81 17.97 -4.98
N ALA A 68 -5.09 18.48 -5.98
CA ALA A 68 -4.82 17.80 -7.26
C ALA A 68 -4.22 16.38 -7.12
N LEU A 69 -3.54 16.12 -6.00
CA LEU A 69 -3.02 14.79 -5.68
C LEU A 69 -4.12 13.75 -5.53
N PHE A 70 -5.24 14.12 -4.92
CA PHE A 70 -6.42 13.26 -4.69
C PHE A 70 -7.45 13.41 -5.82
N ASP A 71 -7.33 14.43 -6.68
CA ASP A 71 -8.18 14.61 -7.86
C ASP A 71 -8.00 13.51 -8.91
N ARG A 72 -6.80 12.90 -8.97
CA ARG A 72 -6.50 11.79 -9.89
C ARG A 72 -7.40 10.56 -9.66
N GLU A 73 -8.15 10.53 -8.57
CA GLU A 73 -9.11 9.49 -8.21
C GLU A 73 -10.49 9.65 -8.87
N ARG A 74 -10.86 10.85 -9.36
CA ARG A 74 -12.23 11.15 -9.80
C ARG A 74 -12.68 10.41 -11.07
N GLY A 75 -11.76 9.74 -11.78
CA GLY A 75 -12.01 9.15 -13.10
C GLY A 75 -12.54 7.71 -13.14
N ARG A 76 -12.62 6.97 -12.02
CA ARG A 76 -13.14 5.58 -12.03
C ARG A 76 -13.90 5.22 -10.75
N TRP A 77 -15.11 4.70 -10.94
CA TRP A 77 -16.03 4.15 -9.92
C TRP A 77 -15.36 3.19 -8.91
N PHE A 78 -14.22 2.56 -9.25
CA PHE A 78 -13.64 1.45 -8.47
C PHE A 78 -12.19 1.66 -7.97
N ASN A 79 -11.59 2.86 -8.13
CA ASN A 79 -10.20 3.11 -7.71
C ASN A 79 -10.13 4.37 -6.85
N HIS A 80 -10.68 4.28 -5.64
CA HIS A 80 -10.40 5.27 -4.61
C HIS A 80 -8.96 5.07 -4.11
N GLY A 81 -8.24 6.17 -3.90
CA GLY A 81 -6.95 6.14 -3.23
C GLY A 81 -7.12 5.55 -1.84
N LYS A 82 -6.09 4.85 -1.37
CA LYS A 82 -6.09 4.22 -0.06
C LYS A 82 -5.20 5.01 0.88
N ILE A 83 -5.78 5.49 1.97
CA ILE A 83 -5.05 6.08 3.10
C ILE A 83 -4.84 4.98 4.17
N THR A 84 -3.62 4.85 4.66
CA THR A 84 -3.20 3.89 5.68
C THR A 84 -2.15 4.49 6.60
N ASN A 85 -1.90 3.87 7.76
CA ASN A 85 -0.85 4.25 8.70
C ASN A 85 -0.92 5.75 9.06
N VAL A 86 -2.10 6.20 9.47
CA VAL A 86 -2.37 7.60 9.79
C VAL A 86 -1.86 7.93 11.18
N MET A 87 -1.00 8.93 11.26
CA MET A 87 -0.62 9.64 12.48
C MET A 87 -1.40 10.94 12.54
N ARG A 88 -1.87 11.27 13.74
CA ARG A 88 -2.59 12.52 14.02
C ARG A 88 -2.07 13.15 15.30
N GLY A 89 -1.85 14.45 15.28
CA GLY A 89 -1.56 15.23 16.48
C GLY A 89 -1.80 16.71 16.27
N TRP A 90 -1.17 17.50 17.12
CA TRP A 90 -1.26 18.95 17.13
C TRP A 90 0.14 19.51 17.20
N GLU A 91 0.40 20.55 16.41
CA GLU A 91 1.60 21.37 16.50
C GLU A 91 1.13 22.82 16.71
N GLY A 92 1.22 23.31 17.95
CA GLY A 92 0.56 24.55 18.35
C GLY A 92 -0.96 24.45 18.20
N GLU A 93 -1.55 25.35 17.41
CA GLU A 93 -2.99 25.37 17.09
C GLU A 93 -3.34 24.58 15.82
N THR A 94 -2.33 24.11 15.07
CA THR A 94 -2.52 23.44 13.79
C THR A 94 -2.65 21.94 14.00
N GLN A 95 -3.70 21.34 13.42
CA GLN A 95 -3.87 19.90 13.45
C GLN A 95 -3.03 19.25 12.35
N VAL A 96 -2.14 18.34 12.72
CA VAL A 96 -1.19 17.71 11.78
C VAL A 96 -1.51 16.24 11.57
N TYR A 97 -1.29 15.79 10.33
CA TYR A 97 -1.48 14.43 9.89
C TYR A 97 -0.29 13.95 9.07
N LEU A 98 0.13 12.70 9.29
CA LEU A 98 1.13 12.03 8.47
C LEU A 98 0.59 10.64 8.11
N PHE A 99 0.47 10.32 6.83
CA PHE A 99 -0.13 9.04 6.41
C PHE A 99 0.45 8.51 5.11
N ASP A 100 0.33 7.22 4.88
CA ASP A 100 0.64 6.60 3.61
C ASP A 100 -0.58 6.67 2.68
N TYR A 101 -0.39 7.22 1.50
CA TYR A 101 -1.40 7.33 0.45
C TYR A 101 -1.01 6.52 -0.77
N SER A 102 -1.91 5.63 -1.21
CA SER A 102 -1.68 4.75 -2.35
C SER A 102 -2.76 4.91 -3.42
N TYR A 103 -2.35 5.05 -4.68
CA TYR A 103 -3.27 5.16 -5.81
C TYR A 103 -2.76 4.36 -7.00
N THR A 104 -3.67 3.99 -7.90
CA THR A 104 -3.32 3.23 -9.11
C THR A 104 -3.33 4.15 -10.33
N VAL A 105 -2.19 4.25 -11.00
CA VAL A 105 -2.08 4.86 -12.33
C VAL A 105 -2.21 3.78 -13.40
N SER A 106 -3.09 4.00 -14.37
CA SER A 106 -3.31 3.09 -15.50
C SER A 106 -3.10 3.85 -16.80
N THR A 107 -2.07 3.49 -17.55
CA THR A 107 -1.73 4.06 -18.85
C THR A 107 -1.85 2.98 -19.91
N GLY A 108 -3.03 2.89 -20.53
CA GLY A 108 -3.33 1.87 -21.54
C GLY A 108 -3.19 0.45 -21.00
N LYS A 109 -2.12 -0.25 -21.41
CA LYS A 109 -1.85 -1.67 -21.09
C LYS A 109 -1.15 -1.89 -19.74
N THR A 110 -0.67 -0.83 -19.09
CA THR A 110 0.08 -0.94 -17.83
C THR A 110 -0.73 -0.39 -16.66
N ARG A 111 -0.72 -1.12 -15.55
CA ARG A 111 -1.29 -0.71 -14.27
C ARG A 111 -0.17 -0.69 -13.23
N LYS A 112 0.05 0.45 -12.59
CA LYS A 112 1.05 0.62 -11.52
C LYS A 112 0.41 1.26 -10.30
N THR A 113 0.63 0.66 -9.13
CA THR A 113 0.28 1.29 -7.85
C THR A 113 1.46 2.13 -7.38
N VAL A 114 1.18 3.37 -6.99
CA VAL A 114 2.12 4.30 -6.38
C VAL A 114 1.69 4.49 -4.93
N THR A 115 2.66 4.39 -4.01
CA THR A 115 2.47 4.64 -2.57
C THR A 115 3.46 5.71 -2.14
N GLN A 116 2.99 6.71 -1.42
CA GLN A 116 3.81 7.81 -0.92
C GLN A 116 3.32 8.24 0.47
N THR A 117 4.23 8.75 1.29
CA THR A 117 3.88 9.34 2.58
C THR A 117 3.52 10.81 2.38
N VAL A 118 2.39 11.23 2.94
CA VAL A 118 1.83 12.58 2.82
C VAL A 118 1.77 13.21 4.20
N PHE A 119 2.33 14.41 4.32
CA PHE A 119 2.12 15.30 5.46
C PHE A 119 1.02 16.30 5.11
N PHE A 120 0.06 16.47 6.01
CA PHE A 120 -1.05 17.40 5.86
C PHE A 120 -1.20 18.19 7.16
N ALA A 121 -1.07 19.51 7.06
CA ALA A 121 -1.33 20.44 8.15
C ALA A 121 -2.67 21.13 7.86
N ASN A 122 -3.61 20.98 8.78
CA ASN A 122 -4.91 21.60 8.72
C ASN A 122 -4.92 22.79 9.68
N ASP A 123 -4.53 23.94 9.13
CA ASP A 123 -4.64 25.23 9.79
C ASP A 123 -6.03 25.79 9.44
N LYS A 124 -6.87 26.00 10.46
CA LYS A 124 -8.24 26.51 10.28
C LYS A 124 -8.24 28.01 10.08
#